data_AF-A0A7R8VBU2-F1
#
_entry.id   AF-A0A7R8VBU2-F1
#
_cell.length_a   1.000
_cell.length_b   1.000
_cell.length_c   1.000
_cell.angle_alpha   90.00
_cell.angle_beta   90.00
_cell.angle_gamma   90.00
#
_symmetry.space_group_name_H-M   'P 1'
#
loop_
_entity.id
_entity.type
_entity.pdbx_description
1 polymer ?
#
loop_
_entity_poly.entity_id
_entity_poly.type
_entity_poly.pdbx_seq_one_letter_code
_entity_poly.pdbx_strand_id
1 'polypeptide(L)' 'MNRVHGYIHNTIVVTLTFAMFYDLAHFSKFVPPGSVHIGLDTYDDTGIENIAFLTPDNVTVVILQNR' A
#
# COMPACT_ATOMS: atom_id res chain seq x y z
N MET A 1 -8.21 31.63 -29.76
CA MET A 1 -8.07 31.54 -28.30
C MET A 1 -8.32 30.11 -27.86
N ASN A 2 -7.25 29.38 -27.50
CA ASN A 2 -7.30 27.95 -27.18
C ASN A 2 -7.87 27.68 -25.79
N ARG A 3 -8.75 26.68 -25.71
CA ARG A 3 -9.41 26.20 -24.48
C ARG A 3 -8.42 25.35 -23.69
N VAL A 4 -8.24 25.66 -22.40
CA VAL A 4 -7.44 24.87 -21.46
C VAL A 4 -8.23 23.61 -21.11
N HIS A 5 -7.76 22.44 -21.56
CA HIS A 5 -8.34 21.14 -21.20
C HIS A 5 -7.52 20.55 -20.05
N GLY A 6 -8.03 20.67 -18.83
CA GLY A 6 -7.43 20.04 -17.65
C GLY A 6 -7.74 18.55 -17.62
N TYR A 7 -6.73 17.71 -17.85
CA TYR A 7 -6.83 16.28 -17.59
C TYR A 7 -6.48 16.02 -16.12
N ILE A 8 -7.51 15.93 -15.27
CA ILE A 8 -7.40 15.32 -13.94
C ILE A 8 -8.15 13.97 -13.95
N HIS A 9 -7.67 13.00 -14.73
CA HIS A 9 -8.31 11.69 -14.78
C HIS A 9 -7.28 10.55 -14.83
N ASN A 10 -7.14 9.87 -13.70
CA ASN A 10 -6.73 8.47 -13.55
C ASN A 10 -5.37 8.03 -14.13
N THR A 11 -4.33 8.83 -13.96
CA THR A 11 -2.95 8.45 -14.34
C THR A 11 -2.44 7.16 -13.70
N ILE A 12 -3.04 6.68 -12.60
CA ILE A 12 -2.53 5.51 -11.86
C ILE A 12 -2.71 4.20 -12.64
N VAL A 13 -3.71 4.08 -13.51
CA VAL A 13 -4.04 2.78 -14.16
C VAL A 13 -3.12 2.44 -15.35
N VAL A 14 -2.42 3.42 -15.93
CA VAL A 14 -1.63 3.23 -17.17
C VAL A 14 -0.15 2.91 -16.92
N THR A 15 0.36 2.94 -15.68
CA THR A 15 1.82 2.81 -15.44
C THR A 15 2.20 1.99 -14.21
N LEU A 16 1.34 1.08 -13.72
CA LEU A 16 1.78 0.05 -12.78
C LEU A 16 2.52 -1.05 -13.55
N THR A 17 3.80 -1.25 -13.25
CA THR A 17 4.53 -2.45 -13.68
C THR A 17 3.90 -3.66 -12.98
N PHE A 18 4.08 -4.86 -13.56
CA PHE A 18 3.54 -6.10 -12.97
C PHE A 18 3.86 -6.21 -11.48
N ALA A 19 5.10 -5.92 -11.05
CA ALA A 19 5.49 -5.94 -9.64
C ALA A 19 4.65 -4.98 -8.77
N MET A 20 4.50 -3.71 -9.19
CA MET A 20 3.71 -2.71 -8.45
C MET A 20 2.23 -3.11 -8.33
N PHE A 21 1.68 -3.82 -9.32
CA PHE A 21 0.32 -4.33 -9.25
C PHE A 21 0.16 -5.38 -8.14
N TYR A 22 1.11 -6.31 -7.99
CA TYR A 22 1.05 -7.34 -6.93
C TYR A 22 1.28 -6.75 -5.55
N ASP A 23 2.22 -5.81 -5.42
CA ASP A 23 2.48 -5.13 -4.16
C ASP A 23 1.22 -4.36 -3.72
N LEU A 24 0.63 -3.58 -4.63
CA LEU A 24 -0.60 -2.83 -4.35
C LEU A 24 -1.79 -3.76 -4.04
N ALA A 25 -1.91 -4.87 -4.74
CA ALA A 25 -2.97 -5.85 -4.49
C ALA A 25 -2.81 -6.53 -3.11
N HIS A 26 -1.58 -6.83 -2.71
CA HIS A 26 -1.28 -7.34 -1.37
C HIS A 26 -1.73 -6.34 -0.29
N PHE A 27 -1.37 -5.06 -0.43
CA PHE A 27 -1.83 -4.04 0.50
C PHE A 27 -3.35 -3.88 0.50
N SER A 28 -3.96 -3.72 -0.68
CA SER A 28 -5.40 -3.43 -0.80
C SER A 28 -6.30 -4.57 -0.33
N LYS A 29 -5.86 -5.82 -0.41
CA LYS A 29 -6.66 -6.98 0.05
C LYS A 29 -6.79 -7.06 1.56
N PHE A 30 -5.75 -6.64 2.28
CA PHE A 30 -5.64 -6.86 3.73
C PHE A 30 -5.74 -5.59 4.56
N VAL A 31 -5.67 -4.41 3.94
CA VAL A 31 -5.80 -3.11 4.61
C VAL A 31 -7.08 -2.41 4.13
N PRO A 32 -8.26 -2.76 4.68
CA PRO A 32 -9.51 -2.12 4.31
C PRO A 32 -9.54 -0.65 4.77
N PRO A 33 -10.43 0.19 4.19
CA PRO A 33 -10.63 1.56 4.65
C PRO A 33 -10.91 1.64 6.15
N GLY A 34 -10.28 2.60 6.82
CA GLY A 34 -10.38 2.77 8.28
C GLY A 34 -9.32 1.99 9.08
N SER A 35 -8.46 1.22 8.42
CA SER A 35 -7.29 0.63 9.07
C SER A 35 -6.30 1.72 9.49
N VAL A 36 -5.66 1.53 10.66
CA VAL A 36 -4.67 2.47 11.21
C VAL A 36 -3.30 1.81 11.27
N HIS A 37 -2.26 2.57 10.90
CA HIS A 37 -0.89 2.12 11.01
C HIS A 37 -0.50 2.04 12.50
N ILE A 38 0.12 0.93 12.90
CA ILE A 38 0.61 0.71 14.26
C ILE A 38 2.11 0.45 14.23
N GLY A 39 2.81 0.89 15.29
CA GLY A 39 4.25 0.65 15.43
C GLY A 39 4.56 -0.84 15.52
N LEU A 40 5.67 -1.25 14.92
CA LEU A 40 6.19 -2.61 14.96
C LEU A 40 7.67 -2.57 15.29
N ASP A 41 8.07 -3.23 16.37
CA ASP A 41 9.48 -3.37 16.73
C ASP A 41 10.10 -4.55 15.95
N THR A 42 11.23 -4.30 15.30
CA THR A 42 11.99 -5.31 14.56
C THR A 42 13.03 -5.92 15.49
N TYR A 43 13.07 -7.25 15.59
CA TYR A 43 14.00 -7.96 16.48
C TYR A 43 15.45 -7.95 15.96
N ASP A 44 15.64 -7.97 14.63
CA ASP A 44 16.94 -8.00 13.98
C ASP A 44 16.94 -7.16 12.68
N ASP A 45 18.11 -6.64 12.32
CA ASP A 45 18.34 -5.87 11.09
C ASP A 45 18.57 -6.80 9.88
N THR A 46 17.68 -7.78 9.70
CA THR A 46 17.81 -8.81 8.66
C THR A 46 17.51 -8.31 7.24
N GLY A 47 17.32 -7.00 7.06
CA GLY A 47 16.93 -6.39 5.78
C GLY A 47 15.49 -6.69 5.34
N ILE A 48 14.65 -7.21 6.24
CA ILE A 48 13.22 -7.44 5.97
C ILE A 48 12.47 -6.16 6.31
N GLU A 49 11.81 -5.57 5.32
CA GLU A 49 10.94 -4.41 5.52
C GLU A 49 9.58 -4.89 6.06
N ASN A 50 9.11 -4.29 7.14
CA ASN A 50 7.91 -4.70 7.85
C ASN A 50 7.01 -3.51 8.16
N ILE A 51 5.70 -3.71 8.05
CA ILE A 51 4.68 -2.72 8.40
C ILE A 51 3.44 -3.40 8.98
N ALA A 52 2.80 -2.77 9.97
CA ALA A 52 1.63 -3.32 10.65
C ALA A 52 0.44 -2.35 10.66
N PHE A 53 -0.76 -2.92 10.57
CA PHE A 53 -2.03 -2.21 10.60
C PHE A 53 -3.01 -2.87 11.57
N LEU A 54 -3.81 -2.06 12.25
CA LEU A 54 -5.01 -2.50 12.97
C LEU A 54 -6.24 -2.18 12.10
N THR A 55 -7.01 -3.21 11.75
CA THR A 55 -8.23 -3.03 10.96
C THR A 55 -9.40 -2.56 11.83
N PRO A 56 -10.48 -2.00 11.24
CA PRO A 56 -11.70 -1.63 11.98
C PRO A 56 -12.34 -2.79 12.75
N ASP A 57 -12.14 -4.02 12.27
CA ASP A 57 -12.62 -5.25 12.91
C ASP A 57 -11.69 -5.75 14.03
N ASN A 58 -10.73 -4.92 14.45
CA ASN A 58 -9.77 -5.19 15.50
C ASN A 58 -8.84 -6.38 15.19
N VAL A 59 -8.57 -6.62 13.90
CA VAL A 59 -7.63 -7.63 13.42
C VAL A 59 -6.29 -6.95 13.12
N THR A 60 -5.20 -7.58 13.54
CA THR A 60 -3.84 -7.09 13.23
C THR A 60 -3.34 -7.72 11.94
N VAL A 61 -2.89 -6.87 11.01
CA VAL A 61 -2.34 -7.26 9.71
C VAL A 61 -0.88 -6.83 9.67
N VAL A 62 0.01 -7.77 9.37
CA VAL A 62 1.45 -7.51 9.21
C VAL A 62 1.84 -7.86 7.79
N ILE A 63 2.51 -6.92 7.12
CA ILE A 63 3.05 -7.10 5.78
C ILE A 63 4.56 -7.14 5.90
N LEU A 64 5.16 -8.22 5.38
CA LEU A 64 6.60 -8.45 5.38
C LEU A 64 7.07 -8.48 3.93
N GLN A 65 8.08 -7.67 3.61
CA GLN A 65 8.71 -7.62 2.31
C GLN A 65 10.17 -8.05 2.45
N ASN A 66 10.51 -9.12 1.75
CA ASN A 66 11.89 -9.54 1.56
C ASN A 66 12.30 -9.13 0.14
N ARG A 67 13.33 -8.28 0.02
CA ARG A 67 13.79 -7.77 -1.28
C ARG A 67 14.69 -8.76 -2.01
#